data_AF-A0A1A7WC57-F1
#
_entry.id   AF-A0A1A7WC57-F1
#
_cell.length_a   1.000
_cell.length_b   1.000
_cell.length_c   1.000
_cell.angle_alpha   90.00
_cell.angle_beta   90.00
_cell.angle_gamma   90.00
#
_symmetry.space_group_name_H-M   'P 1'
#
loop_
_entity.id
_entity.type
_entity.pdbx_description
1 polymer ?
#
loop_
_entity_poly.entity_id
_entity_poly.type
_entity_poly.pdbx_seq_one_letter_code
_entity_poly.pdbx_strand_id
1 'polypeptide(L)'
;DPIRIPVNIEEMLRSKLTLASSEESKLVLDFIQPSSDYLLFRQNLEKNFVSLEHCVLKEKAFAGTIKVKNVSFEKSVMLRVTFNSWRSHLDVGCEYVKDSYPSSYCDTFSFDVVLPPELRPNENVEFAVCYRVGGAE
;
A
#
# COMPACT_ATOMS: atom_id res chain seq x y z
N ASP A 1 45.98 -7.20 31.45
CA ASP A 1 44.67 -6.64 31.83
C ASP A 1 43.83 -6.30 30.62
N PRO A 2 42.52 -6.63 30.60
CA PRO A 2 41.63 -6.21 29.53
C PRO A 2 41.42 -4.68 29.59
N ILE A 3 41.38 -4.05 28.42
CA ILE A 3 41.20 -2.61 28.27
C ILE A 3 39.82 -2.23 28.82
N ARG A 4 39.78 -1.52 29.96
CA ARG A 4 38.56 -0.95 30.51
C ARG A 4 38.15 0.24 29.64
N ILE A 5 37.10 0.04 28.86
CA ILE A 5 36.47 1.12 28.10
C ILE A 5 35.85 2.10 29.11
N PRO A 6 36.18 3.41 29.06
CA PRO A 6 35.56 4.41 29.92
C PRO A 6 34.05 4.46 29.70
N VAL A 7 33.28 4.56 30.80
CA VAL A 7 31.79 4.58 30.81
C VAL A 7 31.21 5.59 29.81
N ASN A 8 31.87 6.73 29.63
CA ASN A 8 31.46 7.78 28.69
C ASN A 8 31.45 7.30 27.22
N ILE A 9 32.36 6.40 26.84
CA ILE A 9 32.37 5.81 25.48
C ILE A 9 31.23 4.81 25.32
N GLU A 10 30.90 4.06 26.37
CA GLU A 10 29.79 3.11 26.36
C GLU A 10 28.43 3.82 26.26
N GLU A 11 28.24 4.92 27.00
CA GLU A 11 27.06 5.78 26.88
C GLU A 11 26.98 6.47 25.52
N MET A 12 28.10 6.91 24.96
CA MET A 12 28.16 7.50 23.63
C MET A 12 27.81 6.48 22.53
N LEU A 13 28.24 5.22 22.66
CA LEU A 13 27.86 4.16 21.73
C LEU A 13 26.39 3.76 21.86
N ARG A 14 25.86 3.65 23.09
CA ARG A 14 24.42 3.38 23.32
C ARG A 14 23.54 4.48 22.74
N SER A 15 23.86 5.75 23.01
CA SER A 15 23.13 6.89 22.46
C SER A 15 23.19 6.94 20.94
N LYS A 16 24.34 6.62 20.31
CA LYS A 16 24.44 6.50 18.85
C LYS A 16 23.66 5.31 18.28
N LEU A 17 23.56 4.19 18.99
CA LEU A 17 22.69 3.07 18.60
C LEU A 17 21.21 3.47 18.70
N THR A 18 20.81 4.22 19.73
CA THR A 18 19.45 4.76 19.86
C THR A 18 19.16 5.81 18.78
N LEU A 19 20.12 6.68 18.45
CA LEU A 19 20.01 7.67 17.37
C LEU A 19 20.01 7.03 15.97
N ALA A 20 20.72 5.93 15.78
CA ALA A 20 20.67 5.15 14.54
C ALA A 20 19.34 4.39 14.39
N SER A 21 18.63 4.11 15.49
CA SER A 21 17.25 3.60 15.46
C SER A 21 16.20 4.68 15.23
N SER A 22 16.59 5.96 15.21
CA SER A 22 15.69 7.10 14.99
C SER A 22 15.89 7.80 13.64
N GLU A 23 16.50 7.13 12.66
CA GLU A 23 16.18 7.46 11.28
C GLU A 23 14.82 6.83 10.98
N GLU A 24 13.75 7.61 11.15
CA GLU A 24 12.42 7.26 10.64
C GLU A 24 12.59 6.84 9.18
N SER A 25 12.53 5.54 8.94
CA SER A 25 12.58 4.97 7.60
C SER A 25 11.28 5.40 6.91
N LYS A 26 11.33 6.56 6.26
CA LYS A 26 10.16 7.16 5.62
C LYS A 26 9.82 6.34 4.40
N LEU A 27 8.68 5.65 4.45
CA LEU A 27 8.15 4.92 3.30
C LEU A 27 7.93 5.87 2.12
N VAL A 28 8.16 5.35 0.93
CA VAL A 28 7.91 6.01 -0.35
C VAL A 28 7.13 5.09 -1.26
N LEU A 29 6.33 5.66 -2.16
CA LEU A 29 5.69 4.88 -3.22
C LEU A 29 6.68 4.72 -4.36
N ASP A 30 7.04 3.48 -4.67
CA ASP A 30 7.98 3.15 -5.75
C ASP A 30 7.27 3.01 -7.12
N PHE A 31 6.20 3.77 -7.33
CA PHE A 31 5.44 3.79 -8.58
C PHE A 31 4.83 5.17 -8.83
N ILE A 32 4.63 5.48 -10.10
CA ILE A 32 3.92 6.68 -10.54
C ILE A 32 2.42 6.45 -10.32
N GLN A 33 1.74 7.47 -9.79
CA GLN A 33 0.29 7.42 -9.61
C GLN A 33 -0.41 7.06 -10.93
N PRO A 34 -1.17 5.96 -10.99
CA PRO A 34 -1.75 5.50 -12.25
C PRO A 34 -2.62 6.55 -12.93
N SER A 35 -3.40 7.33 -12.16
CA SER A 35 -4.24 8.40 -12.68
C SER A 35 -3.47 9.57 -13.32
N SER A 36 -2.15 9.68 -13.10
CA SER A 36 -1.32 10.74 -13.71
C SER A 36 -1.14 10.54 -15.21
N ASP A 37 -1.20 9.30 -15.72
CA ASP A 37 -1.32 9.03 -17.15
C ASP A 37 -2.73 8.51 -17.45
N TYR A 38 -3.62 9.45 -17.77
CA TYR A 38 -5.03 9.15 -18.00
C TYR A 38 -5.26 8.16 -19.14
N LEU A 39 -4.46 8.21 -20.22
CA LEU A 39 -4.66 7.34 -21.37
C LEU A 39 -4.26 5.91 -21.02
N LEU A 40 -3.09 5.73 -20.39
CA LEU A 40 -2.63 4.42 -19.93
C LEU A 40 -3.56 3.85 -18.85
N PHE A 41 -4.00 4.68 -17.90
CA PHE A 41 -4.97 4.30 -16.88
C PHE A 41 -6.26 3.76 -17.49
N ARG A 42 -6.83 4.48 -18.47
CA ARG A 42 -8.04 4.03 -19.15
C ARG A 42 -7.84 2.74 -19.94
N GLN A 43 -6.71 2.58 -20.61
CA GLN A 43 -6.38 1.34 -21.31
C GLN A 43 -6.26 0.15 -20.35
N ASN A 44 -5.62 0.35 -19.20
CA ASN A 44 -5.53 -0.68 -18.15
C ASN A 44 -6.89 -1.04 -17.57
N LEU A 45 -7.75 -0.05 -17.31
CA LEU A 45 -9.11 -0.28 -16.81
C LEU A 45 -9.98 -1.01 -17.84
N GLU A 46 -9.87 -0.67 -19.12
CA GLU A 46 -10.61 -1.35 -20.19
C GLU A 46 -10.14 -2.80 -20.36
N LYS A 47 -8.83 -3.04 -20.29
CA LYS A 47 -8.22 -4.37 -20.49
C LYS A 47 -8.42 -5.31 -19.31
N ASN A 48 -8.17 -4.83 -18.09
CA ASN A 48 -8.12 -5.66 -16.88
C ASN A 48 -9.40 -5.55 -16.03
N PHE A 49 -10.33 -4.66 -16.41
CA PHE A 49 -11.56 -4.31 -15.67
C PHE A 49 -11.34 -3.70 -14.29
N VAL A 50 -10.09 -3.55 -13.87
CA VAL A 50 -9.69 -2.92 -12.62
C VAL A 50 -8.38 -2.18 -12.81
N SER A 51 -8.26 -1.03 -12.15
CA SER A 51 -6.98 -0.33 -12.01
C SER A 51 -6.96 0.42 -10.68
N LEU A 52 -5.80 0.42 -10.02
CA LEU A 52 -5.52 1.41 -8.99
C LEU A 52 -5.65 2.80 -9.61
N GLU A 53 -6.33 3.72 -8.95
CA GLU A 53 -6.47 5.11 -9.38
C GLU A 53 -5.37 5.96 -8.76
N HIS A 54 -5.31 6.00 -7.43
CA HIS A 54 -4.21 6.62 -6.70
C HIS A 54 -3.95 5.92 -5.37
N CYS A 55 -2.76 6.13 -4.81
CA CYS A 55 -2.34 5.67 -3.49
C CYS A 55 -1.61 6.79 -2.75
N VAL A 56 -1.85 6.91 -1.45
CA VAL A 56 -1.21 7.87 -0.56
C VAL A 56 -0.65 7.16 0.66
N LEU A 57 0.54 7.59 1.08
CA LEU A 57 1.14 7.16 2.32
C LEU A 57 0.72 8.11 3.45
N LYS A 58 0.30 7.52 4.57
CA LYS A 58 0.09 8.16 5.87
C LYS A 58 1.22 7.70 6.81
N GLU A 59 1.26 8.24 8.02
CA GLU A 59 2.32 7.93 9.00
C GLU A 59 2.43 6.41 9.30
N LYS A 60 1.30 5.72 9.47
CA LYS A 60 1.23 4.30 9.83
C LYS A 60 0.25 3.50 8.98
N ALA A 61 -0.08 4.01 7.81
CA ALA A 61 -1.04 3.40 6.91
C ALA A 61 -0.79 3.85 5.47
N PHE A 62 -1.39 3.14 4.52
CA PHE A 62 -1.53 3.62 3.16
C PHE A 62 -2.98 3.45 2.73
N ALA A 63 -3.44 4.37 1.90
CA ALA A 63 -4.82 4.42 1.46
C ALA A 63 -4.87 4.81 -0.01
N GLY A 64 -6.00 4.57 -0.65
CA GLY A 64 -6.16 4.91 -2.05
C GLY A 64 -7.52 4.54 -2.58
N THR A 65 -7.68 4.77 -3.87
CA THR A 65 -8.88 4.38 -4.60
C THR A 65 -8.55 3.50 -5.78
N ILE A 66 -9.53 2.68 -6.14
CA ILE A 66 -9.50 1.71 -7.22
C ILE A 66 -10.71 2.01 -8.09
N LYS A 67 -10.50 2.06 -9.41
CA LYS A 67 -11.60 2.07 -10.37
C LYS A 67 -11.82 0.65 -10.88
N VAL A 68 -13.07 0.22 -10.89
CA VAL A 68 -13.50 -1.04 -11.51
C VAL A 68 -14.53 -0.76 -12.60
N LYS A 69 -14.49 -1.56 -13.67
CA LYS A 69 -15.46 -1.49 -14.75
C LYS A 69 -16.81 -2.01 -14.25
N ASN A 70 -17.86 -1.25 -14.50
CA ASN A 70 -19.20 -1.59 -14.05
C ASN A 70 -19.86 -2.61 -15.00
N VAL A 71 -19.55 -3.89 -14.81
CA VAL A 71 -20.08 -5.00 -15.65
C VAL A 71 -21.22 -5.79 -14.99
N SER A 72 -21.38 -5.68 -13.66
CA SER A 72 -22.46 -6.30 -12.89
C SER A 72 -22.76 -5.47 -11.64
N PHE A 73 -23.95 -5.57 -11.07
CA PHE A 73 -24.27 -4.91 -9.80
C PHE A 73 -23.47 -5.50 -8.63
N GLU A 74 -23.39 -6.83 -8.54
CA GLU A 74 -22.64 -7.51 -7.50
C GLU A 74 -21.14 -7.52 -7.85
N LYS A 75 -20.36 -6.82 -7.03
CA LYS A 75 -18.91 -6.66 -7.18
C LYS A 75 -18.25 -6.90 -5.85
N SER A 76 -17.13 -7.61 -5.87
CA SER A 76 -16.24 -7.72 -4.72
C SER A 76 -14.86 -7.22 -5.12
N VAL A 77 -14.36 -6.23 -4.39
CA VAL A 77 -13.02 -5.68 -4.60
C VAL A 77 -12.24 -5.89 -3.32
N MET A 78 -11.07 -6.50 -3.44
CA MET A 78 -10.17 -6.77 -2.33
C MET A 78 -8.76 -6.28 -2.68
N LEU A 79 -8.05 -5.82 -1.67
CA LEU A 79 -6.63 -5.49 -1.76
C LEU A 79 -5.85 -6.59 -1.05
N ARG A 80 -5.05 -7.35 -1.80
CA ARG A 80 -4.12 -8.33 -1.23
C ARG A 80 -2.80 -7.65 -0.94
N VAL A 81 -2.37 -7.66 0.32
CA VAL A 81 -1.15 -6.99 0.79
C VAL A 81 -0.18 -8.01 1.36
N THR A 82 1.11 -7.82 1.11
CA THR A 82 2.20 -8.59 1.70
C THR A 82 3.23 -7.64 2.30
N PHE A 83 3.86 -8.10 3.38
CA PHE A 83 4.99 -7.43 4.03
C PHE A 83 6.28 -8.27 3.93
N ASN A 84 6.27 -9.39 3.20
CA ASN A 84 7.38 -10.34 3.16
C ASN A 84 7.52 -11.05 1.80
N SER A 85 7.43 -10.30 0.70
CA SER A 85 7.60 -10.80 -0.67
C SER A 85 6.70 -11.99 -1.00
N TRP A 86 5.40 -11.84 -0.74
CA TRP A 86 4.33 -12.78 -1.05
C TRP A 86 4.40 -14.15 -0.35
N ARG A 87 5.27 -14.31 0.66
CA ARG A 87 5.29 -15.53 1.49
C ARG A 87 4.03 -15.68 2.34
N SER A 88 3.49 -14.56 2.79
CA SER A 88 2.17 -14.48 3.43
C SER A 88 1.45 -13.23 2.93
N HIS A 89 0.12 -13.26 2.94
CA HIS A 89 -0.69 -12.12 2.53
C HIS A 89 -1.88 -11.90 3.45
N LEU A 90 -2.38 -10.67 3.43
CA LEU A 90 -3.62 -10.23 4.05
C LEU A 90 -4.54 -9.71 2.95
N ASP A 91 -5.77 -10.21 2.90
CA ASP A 91 -6.81 -9.69 2.01
C ASP A 91 -7.65 -8.67 2.78
N VAL A 92 -7.68 -7.43 2.29
CA VAL A 92 -8.44 -6.31 2.86
C VAL A 92 -9.61 -6.00 1.93
N GLY A 93 -10.84 -5.99 2.46
CA GLY A 93 -12.01 -5.59 1.69
C GLY A 93 -11.95 -4.11 1.32
N CYS A 94 -12.28 -3.77 0.07
CA CYS A 94 -12.42 -2.39 -0.36
C CYS A 94 -13.88 -1.93 -0.27
N GLU A 95 -14.09 -0.67 0.08
CA GLU A 95 -15.42 -0.09 0.29
C GLU A 95 -15.87 0.71 -0.92
N TYR A 96 -17.14 0.59 -1.31
CA TYR A 96 -17.69 1.38 -2.41
C TYR A 96 -17.73 2.87 -2.04
N VAL A 97 -17.22 3.72 -2.95
CA VAL A 97 -17.25 5.16 -2.83
C VAL A 97 -18.27 5.73 -3.81
N LYS A 98 -19.22 6.50 -3.29
CA LYS A 98 -20.18 7.24 -4.10
C LYS A 98 -19.51 8.49 -4.67
N ASP A 99 -19.14 8.45 -5.94
CA ASP A 99 -18.61 9.62 -6.65
C ASP A 99 -19.65 10.76 -6.72
N SER A 100 -19.18 12.01 -6.64
CA SER A 100 -20.01 13.21 -6.84
C SER A 100 -20.65 13.26 -8.23
N TYR A 101 -19.93 12.74 -9.22
CA TYR A 101 -20.39 12.57 -10.60
C TYR A 101 -20.28 11.09 -10.97
N PRO A 102 -21.29 10.27 -10.61
CA PRO A 102 -21.23 8.85 -10.85
C PRO A 102 -21.19 8.55 -12.36
N SER A 103 -20.21 7.76 -12.75
CA SER A 103 -20.09 7.24 -14.11
C SER A 103 -20.91 5.96 -14.22
N SER A 104 -21.68 5.79 -15.30
CA SER A 104 -22.32 4.49 -15.58
C SER A 104 -21.30 3.42 -15.99
N TYR A 105 -20.08 3.82 -16.37
CA TYR A 105 -19.07 2.94 -16.93
C TYR A 105 -18.15 2.31 -15.87
N CYS A 106 -17.91 3.00 -14.76
CA CYS A 106 -17.02 2.53 -13.70
C CYS A 106 -17.48 2.94 -12.31
N ASP A 107 -17.13 2.11 -11.34
CA ASP A 107 -17.33 2.35 -9.92
C ASP A 107 -15.99 2.61 -9.22
N THR A 108 -16.05 3.34 -8.12
CA THR A 108 -14.89 3.62 -7.27
C THR A 108 -14.97 2.82 -5.99
N PHE A 109 -13.85 2.24 -5.59
CA PHE A 109 -13.68 1.61 -4.30
C PHE A 109 -12.48 2.22 -3.57
N SER A 110 -12.57 2.39 -2.26
CA SER A 110 -11.46 2.85 -1.43
C SER A 110 -10.91 1.73 -0.56
N PHE A 111 -9.64 1.83 -0.22
CA PHE A 111 -8.99 0.99 0.77
C PHE A 111 -8.20 1.85 1.76
N ASP A 112 -8.05 1.34 2.97
CA ASP A 112 -7.15 1.85 3.99
C ASP A 112 -6.49 0.64 4.66
N VAL A 113 -5.16 0.62 4.68
CA VAL A 113 -4.38 -0.49 5.23
C VAL A 113 -3.40 0.05 6.25
N VAL A 114 -3.55 -0.42 7.48
CA VAL A 114 -2.62 -0.14 8.58
C VAL A 114 -1.33 -0.92 8.37
N LEU A 115 -0.22 -0.23 8.51
CA LEU A 115 1.11 -0.83 8.44
C LEU A 115 1.44 -1.54 9.77
N PRO A 116 2.18 -2.66 9.73
CA PRO A 116 2.75 -3.26 10.93
C PRO A 116 3.59 -2.25 11.72
N PRO A 117 3.62 -2.32 13.06
CA PRO A 117 4.37 -1.39 13.90
C PRO A 117 5.89 -1.47 13.64
N GLU A 118 6.37 -2.64 13.22
CA GLU A 118 7.77 -2.90 12.91
C GLU A 118 7.86 -3.42 11.47
N LEU A 119 8.22 -2.53 10.55
CA LEU A 119 8.66 -2.91 9.20
C LEU A 119 10.17 -3.11 9.23
N ARG A 120 10.65 -4.21 8.63
CA ARG A 120 12.09 -4.45 8.56
C ARG A 120 12.71 -3.44 7.57
N PRO A 121 13.88 -2.83 7.87
CA PRO A 121 14.51 -1.78 7.04
C PRO A 121 14.86 -2.13 5.57
N ASN A 122 14.50 -3.32 5.10
CA ASN A 122 14.80 -3.81 3.74
C ASN A 122 13.65 -4.65 3.15
N GLU A 123 12.49 -4.70 3.81
CA GLU A 123 11.31 -5.40 3.28
C GLU A 123 10.37 -4.39 2.63
N ASN A 124 9.98 -4.69 1.40
CA ASN A 124 9.00 -3.89 0.67
C ASN A 124 7.59 -4.26 1.10
N VAL A 125 6.72 -3.25 1.17
CA VAL A 125 5.28 -3.46 1.23
C VAL A 125 4.78 -3.56 -0.21
N GLU A 126 4.18 -4.69 -0.56
CA GLU A 126 3.63 -4.91 -1.90
C GLU A 126 2.14 -5.19 -1.78
N PHE A 127 1.38 -4.81 -2.80
CA PHE A 127 -0.04 -5.12 -2.86
C PHE A 127 -0.52 -5.35 -4.28
N ALA A 128 -1.63 -6.05 -4.41
CA ALA A 128 -2.35 -6.27 -5.66
C ALA A 128 -3.85 -6.09 -5.44
N VAL A 129 -4.55 -5.64 -6.48
CA VAL A 129 -6.00 -5.51 -6.46
C VAL A 129 -6.63 -6.77 -7.04
N CYS A 130 -7.59 -7.34 -6.33
CA CYS A 130 -8.42 -8.45 -6.76
C CYS A 130 -9.83 -7.91 -7.03
N TYR A 131 -10.31 -8.06 -8.26
CA TYR A 131 -11.67 -7.68 -8.63
C TYR A 131 -12.45 -8.93 -9.04
N ARG A 132 -13.46 -9.29 -8.24
CA ARG A 132 -14.33 -10.42 -8.51
C ARG A 132 -15.69 -9.94 -8.97
N VAL A 133 -16.13 -10.48 -10.11
CA VAL A 133 -17.43 -10.17 -10.69
C VAL A 133 -17.99 -11.38 -11.43
N GLY A 134 -19.26 -11.70 -11.18
CA GLY A 134 -19.94 -12.81 -11.85
C GLY A 134 -19.28 -14.19 -11.64
N GLY A 135 -18.57 -14.39 -10.54
CA GLY A 135 -17.84 -15.64 -10.23
C GLY A 135 -16.46 -15.76 -10.89
N ALA A 136 -15.99 -14.74 -11.60
CA ALA A 136 -14.62 -14.65 -12.12
C ALA A 136 -13.75 -13.71 -11.27
N GLU A 137 -12.43 -13.95 -11.30
CA GLU A 137 -11.36 -13.11 -10.73
C GLU A 137 -10.34 -12.78 -11.83
#